data_AF-A0A368FMP0-F1
#
_entry.id   AF-A0A368FMP0-F1
#
_cell.length_a   1.000
_cell.length_b   1.000
_cell.length_c   1.000
_cell.angle_alpha   90.00
_cell.angle_beta   90.00
_cell.angle_gamma   90.00
#
_symmetry.space_group_name_H-M   'P 1'
#
loop_
_entity.id
_entity.type
_entity.pdbx_description
1 polymer ?
#
loop_
_entity_poly.entity_id
_entity_poly.type
_entity_poly.pdbx_seq_one_letter_code
_entity_poly.pdbx_strand_id
1 'polypeptide(L)'
;MIKRCVTYEGELLPFHQFDMDVGYDQGLDRIFVIWPITICHEIDEMSPLYDVGEADLKNAKFEIIAILEGVVESVGSTTQARTSYLPSEILWGKRKISGHLENFSIHKFLQA
;
A
#
# COMPACT_ATOMS: atom_id res chain seq x y z
N MET A 1 4.21 -5.04 -0.64
CA MET A 1 5.20 -4.74 0.42
C MET A 1 6.52 -5.45 0.15
N ILE A 2 7.66 -4.75 0.23
CA ILE A 2 9.00 -5.35 0.18
C ILE A 2 9.49 -5.60 1.61
N LYS A 3 9.88 -6.84 1.93
CA LYS A 3 10.42 -7.21 3.24
C LYS A 3 11.39 -8.38 3.09
N ARG A 4 12.40 -8.42 3.97
CA ARG A 4 13.32 -9.56 4.09
C ARG A 4 12.57 -10.78 4.65
N CYS A 5 12.67 -11.93 4.01
CA CYS A 5 12.19 -13.19 4.57
C CYS A 5 13.19 -14.33 4.34
N VAL A 6 12.96 -15.45 5.02
CA VAL A 6 13.70 -16.70 4.82
C VAL A 6 12.69 -17.77 4.41
N THR A 7 12.96 -18.50 3.34
CA THR A 7 12.07 -19.57 2.86
C THR A 7 12.14 -20.79 3.79
N TYR A 8 11.25 -21.76 3.59
CA TYR A 8 11.25 -22.98 4.39
C TYR A 8 12.52 -23.84 4.15
N GLU A 9 13.16 -23.69 2.99
CA GLU A 9 14.44 -24.31 2.65
C GLU A 9 15.65 -23.58 3.26
N GLY A 10 15.43 -22.47 3.96
CA GLY A 10 16.49 -21.67 4.56
C GLY A 10 17.13 -20.65 3.60
N GLU A 11 16.56 -20.43 2.42
CA GLU A 11 17.05 -19.41 1.49
C GLU A 11 16.71 -18.01 2.00
N LEU A 12 17.70 -17.12 2.01
CA LEU A 12 17.50 -15.73 2.39
C LEU A 12 17.05 -14.89 1.19
N LEU A 13 15.84 -14.32 1.28
CA LEU A 13 15.33 -13.37 0.29
C LEU A 13 15.40 -11.94 0.86
N PRO A 14 16.38 -11.12 0.45
CA PRO A 14 16.58 -9.79 1.03
C PRO A 14 15.45 -8.80 0.68
N PHE A 15 14.83 -8.96 -0.49
CA PHE A 15 13.81 -8.04 -1.04
C PHE A 15 12.59 -8.81 -1.55
N HIS A 16 12.04 -9.71 -0.72
CA HIS A 16 10.83 -10.44 -1.12
C HIS A 16 9.64 -9.48 -1.22
N GLN A 17 8.85 -9.64 -2.27
CA GLN A 17 7.68 -8.83 -2.54
C GLN A 17 6.44 -9.61 -2.13
N PHE A 18 5.81 -9.17 -1.05
CA PHE A 18 4.51 -9.63 -0.60
C PHE A 18 3.43 -8.79 -1.27
N ASP A 19 2.44 -9.44 -1.89
CA ASP A 19 1.28 -8.73 -2.41
C ASP A 19 0.46 -8.11 -1.26
N MET A 20 -0.28 -7.05 -1.56
CA MET A 20 -1.19 -6.41 -0.61
C MET A 20 -2.50 -6.15 -1.32
N ASP A 21 -3.49 -6.99 -1.04
CA ASP A 21 -4.78 -6.91 -1.73
C ASP A 21 -5.52 -5.61 -1.40
N VAL A 22 -5.93 -4.90 -2.43
CA VAL A 22 -6.77 -3.69 -2.32
C VAL A 22 -8.16 -3.91 -2.90
N GLY A 23 -8.57 -5.17 -3.00
CA GLY A 23 -9.85 -5.64 -3.52
C GLY A 23 -9.79 -6.13 -4.96
N TYR A 24 -8.67 -6.73 -5.38
CA TYR A 24 -8.47 -7.33 -6.71
C TYR A 24 -9.54 -8.37 -7.04
N ASP A 25 -9.80 -9.29 -6.10
CA ASP A 25 -10.77 -10.39 -6.29
C ASP A 25 -12.21 -9.88 -6.49
N GLN A 26 -12.53 -8.72 -5.89
CA GLN A 26 -13.81 -8.05 -6.03
C GLN A 26 -13.80 -6.98 -7.14
N GLY A 27 -12.63 -6.73 -7.74
CA GLY A 27 -12.41 -5.74 -8.77
C GLY A 27 -12.49 -4.27 -8.32
N LEU A 28 -12.33 -4.02 -7.02
CA LEU A 28 -12.34 -2.69 -6.37
C LEU A 28 -11.02 -1.93 -6.56
N ASP A 29 -9.96 -2.62 -6.98
CA ASP A 29 -8.68 -2.08 -7.41
C ASP A 29 -8.80 -1.20 -8.67
N ARG A 30 -9.85 -1.42 -9.48
CA ARG A 30 -10.17 -0.64 -10.68
C ARG A 30 -11.04 0.55 -10.30
N ILE A 31 -10.42 1.71 -10.29
CA ILE A 31 -10.97 2.96 -9.75
C ILE A 31 -11.22 4.00 -10.86
N PHE A 32 -12.28 4.79 -10.71
CA PHE A 32 -12.50 5.97 -11.53
C PHE A 32 -12.06 7.23 -10.77
N VAL A 33 -10.89 7.78 -11.15
CA VAL A 33 -10.19 8.80 -10.37
C VAL A 33 -10.57 10.22 -10.83
N ILE A 34 -11.77 10.68 -10.48
CA ILE A 34 -12.18 12.08 -10.69
C ILE A 34 -11.74 12.97 -9.51
N TRP A 35 -11.73 12.40 -8.31
CA TRP A 35 -11.47 13.09 -7.04
C TRP A 35 -10.41 12.34 -6.24
N PRO A 36 -9.80 12.97 -5.22
CA PRO A 36 -8.93 12.25 -4.29
C PRO A 36 -9.68 11.07 -3.67
N ILE A 37 -9.14 9.87 -3.87
CA ILE A 37 -9.67 8.63 -3.29
C ILE A 37 -8.76 8.14 -2.17
N THR A 38 -9.32 7.26 -1.33
CA THR A 38 -8.53 6.51 -0.35
C THR A 38 -8.57 5.05 -0.77
N ILE A 39 -7.38 4.45 -0.93
CA ILE A 39 -7.23 3.03 -1.17
C ILE A 39 -7.03 2.35 0.19
N CYS A 40 -7.74 1.24 0.39
CA CYS A 40 -7.70 0.47 1.63
C CYS A 40 -7.18 -0.92 1.32
N HIS A 41 -6.22 -1.37 2.13
CA HIS A 41 -5.85 -2.77 2.25
C HIS A 41 -6.41 -3.26 3.57
N GLU A 42 -7.20 -4.32 3.55
CA GLU A 42 -7.71 -4.97 4.76
C GLU A 42 -6.60 -5.82 5.37
N ILE A 43 -6.36 -5.66 6.68
CA ILE A 43 -5.37 -6.47 7.39
C ILE A 43 -6.04 -7.72 7.92
N ASP A 44 -6.16 -8.73 7.07
CA ASP A 44 -6.63 -10.07 7.44
C ASP A 44 -5.46 -11.03 7.73
N GLU A 45 -5.75 -12.30 7.99
CA GLU A 45 -4.76 -13.35 8.27
C GLU A 45 -3.78 -13.63 7.12
N MET A 46 -4.09 -13.18 5.90
CA MET A 46 -3.24 -13.30 4.72
C MET A 46 -2.38 -12.05 4.50
N SER A 47 -2.72 -10.93 5.15
CA SER A 47 -1.98 -9.69 5.07
C SER A 47 -0.56 -9.84 5.61
N PRO A 48 0.46 -9.30 4.92
CA PRO A 48 1.82 -9.32 5.43
C PRO A 48 2.04 -8.35 6.62
N LEU A 49 0.99 -7.62 7.01
CA LEU A 49 0.93 -6.76 8.21
C LEU A 49 0.16 -7.39 9.37
N TYR A 50 -0.38 -8.61 9.23
CA TYR A 50 -1.24 -9.25 10.24
C TYR A 50 -0.65 -9.25 11.66
N ASP A 51 0.64 -9.60 11.77
CA ASP A 51 1.36 -9.66 13.06
C ASP A 51 2.05 -8.35 13.46
N VAL A 52 1.77 -7.22 12.78
CA VAL A 52 2.44 -5.94 13.02
C VAL A 52 1.58 -5.05 13.92
N GLY A 53 2.00 -4.90 15.19
CA GLY A 53 1.39 -3.95 16.11
C GLY A 53 1.96 -2.53 16.03
N GLU A 54 1.33 -1.60 16.74
CA GLU A 54 1.77 -0.20 16.84
C GLU A 54 3.22 -0.06 17.34
N ALA A 55 3.57 -0.85 18.35
CA ALA A 55 4.92 -0.84 18.92
C ALA A 55 5.97 -1.38 17.94
N ASP A 56 5.58 -2.33 17.09
CA ASP A 56 6.45 -3.01 16.14
C ASP A 56 6.80 -2.13 14.96
N LEU A 57 5.87 -1.25 14.53
CA LEU A 57 6.09 -0.33 13.41
C LEU A 57 7.36 0.52 13.54
N LYS A 58 7.74 0.90 14.76
CA LYS A 58 8.96 1.71 15.00
C LYS A 58 10.25 0.98 14.63
N ASN A 59 10.27 -0.34 14.77
CA ASN A 59 11.44 -1.18 14.51
C ASN A 59 11.29 -2.04 13.25
N ALA A 60 10.11 -2.02 12.65
CA ALA A 60 9.81 -2.79 11.45
C ALA A 60 10.73 -2.38 10.29
N LYS A 61 11.04 -3.36 9.46
CA LYS A 61 11.89 -3.19 8.27
C LYS A 61 11.15 -3.72 7.06
N PHE A 62 10.39 -2.85 6.42
CA PHE A 62 9.72 -3.10 5.17
C PHE A 62 9.51 -1.78 4.42
N GLU A 63 9.09 -1.87 3.17
CA GLU A 63 8.67 -0.73 2.36
C GLU A 63 7.37 -1.10 1.64
N ILE A 64 6.34 -0.27 1.75
CA ILE A 64 5.10 -0.46 0.98
C ILE A 64 5.24 0.35 -0.29
N ILE A 65 5.20 -0.32 -1.45
CA ILE A 65 5.18 0.34 -2.75
C ILE A 65 3.72 0.43 -3.19
N ALA A 66 3.28 1.64 -3.53
CA ALA A 66 1.98 1.88 -4.12
C ALA A 66 2.16 2.24 -5.60
N ILE A 67 1.41 1.57 -6.45
CA ILE A 67 1.45 1.71 -7.89
C ILE A 67 0.05 2.05 -8.37
N LEU A 68 -0.05 3.10 -9.17
CA LEU A 68 -1.27 3.46 -9.89
C LEU A 68 -0.98 3.38 -11.38
N GLU A 69 -1.69 2.51 -12.07
CA GLU A 69 -1.64 2.37 -13.53
C GLU A 69 -2.91 2.91 -14.16
N GLY A 70 -2.78 3.58 -15.30
CA GLY A 70 -3.92 4.10 -16.03
C GLY A 70 -3.57 4.42 -17.47
N VAL A 71 -4.59 4.53 -18.31
CA VAL A 71 -4.45 4.97 -19.71
C VAL A 71 -4.78 6.45 -19.79
N VAL A 72 -3.89 7.22 -20.41
CA VAL A 72 -4.17 8.62 -20.72
C VAL A 72 -4.88 8.66 -22.06
N GLU A 73 -6.21 8.83 -22.04
CA GLU A 73 -7.08 8.72 -23.23
C GLU A 73 -6.63 9.61 -24.40
N SER A 74 -6.12 10.81 -24.11
CA SER A 74 -5.68 11.77 -25.14
C SER A 74 -4.44 11.32 -25.92
N VAL A 75 -3.62 10.43 -25.36
CA VAL A 75 -2.36 9.97 -25.95
C VAL A 75 -2.42 8.47 -26.30
N GLY A 76 -3.38 7.73 -25.74
CA GLY A 76 -3.51 6.29 -25.92
C GLY A 76 -2.38 5.48 -25.30
N SER A 77 -1.58 6.10 -24.42
CA SER A 77 -0.46 5.46 -23.73
C SER A 77 -0.80 5.12 -22.28
N THR A 78 -0.25 4.00 -21.81
CA THR A 78 -0.29 3.61 -20.40
C THR A 78 0.71 4.43 -19.60
N THR A 79 0.28 4.99 -18.49
CA THR A 79 1.12 5.68 -17.51
C THR A 79 1.07 4.94 -16.18
N GLN A 80 2.21 4.97 -15.48
CA GLN A 80 2.33 4.42 -14.14
C GLN A 80 2.89 5.49 -13.20
N ALA A 81 2.16 5.77 -12.12
CA ALA A 81 2.66 6.53 -10.99
C ALA A 81 3.07 5.55 -9.88
N ARG A 82 4.23 5.81 -9.24
CA ARG A 82 4.74 4.99 -8.15
C ARG A 82 5.11 5.88 -6.97
N THR A 83 4.82 5.42 -5.77
CA THR A 83 5.32 6.00 -4.52
C THR A 83 5.61 4.87 -3.54
N SER A 84 6.30 5.18 -2.45
CA SER A 84 6.58 4.20 -1.42
C SER A 84 6.50 4.79 -0.02
N TYR A 85 6.30 3.91 0.96
CA TYR A 85 6.14 4.25 2.37
C TYR A 85 7.01 3.37 3.24
N LEU A 86 7.78 4.02 4.10
CA LEU A 86 8.49 3.39 5.19
C LEU A 86 7.57 3.14 6.41
N PRO A 87 7.98 2.32 7.38
CA PRO A 87 7.16 2.07 8.56
C PRO A 87 6.99 3.32 9.44
N SER A 88 8.03 4.15 9.54
CA SER A 88 8.02 5.44 10.26
C SER A 88 7.04 6.45 9.70
N GLU A 89 6.61 6.23 8.48
CA GLU A 89 5.75 7.08 7.72
C GLU A 89 4.27 6.74 7.93
N ILE A 90 3.97 5.51 8.37
CA ILE A 90 2.62 4.99 8.62
C ILE A 90 2.08 5.56 9.93
N LEU A 91 0.87 6.12 9.85
CA LEU A 91 0.19 6.70 11.01
C LEU A 91 -0.81 5.71 11.59
N TRP A 92 -0.45 5.08 12.72
CA TRP A 92 -1.34 4.16 13.44
C TRP A 92 -2.51 4.89 14.11
N GLY A 93 -3.70 4.29 14.10
CA GLY A 93 -4.89 4.81 14.79
C GLY A 93 -5.40 6.15 14.28
N LYS A 94 -4.94 6.60 13.09
CA LYS A 94 -5.42 7.82 12.44
C LYS A 94 -6.45 7.46 11.37
N ARG A 95 -7.39 8.37 11.16
CA ARG A 95 -8.33 8.35 10.03
C ARG A 95 -8.10 9.59 9.16
N LYS A 96 -8.14 9.43 7.84
CA LYS A 96 -8.12 10.57 6.93
C LYS A 96 -9.39 11.39 7.14
N ILE A 97 -9.24 12.66 7.50
CA ILE A 97 -10.36 13.60 7.43
C ILE A 97 -10.34 14.16 6.00
N SER A 98 -11.38 13.84 5.22
CA SER A 98 -11.55 14.39 3.87
C SER A 98 -11.91 15.87 3.99
N GLY A 99 -10.92 16.77 3.88
CA GLY A 99 -11.13 18.21 4.08
C GLY A 99 -10.04 19.16 3.61
N HIS A 100 -8.96 18.70 2.97
CA HIS A 100 -7.98 19.60 2.35
C HIS A 100 -7.62 19.15 0.94
N LEU A 101 -8.02 19.99 -0.01
CA LEU A 101 -7.66 19.94 -1.42
C LEU A 101 -6.21 20.39 -1.56
N GLU A 102 -5.27 19.48 -1.34
CA GLU A 102 -3.91 19.65 -1.84
C GLU A 102 -3.54 18.41 -2.64
N ASN A 103 -3.30 18.63 -3.93
CA ASN A 103 -2.54 17.85 -4.90
C ASN A 103 -2.38 16.35 -4.61
N PHE A 104 -2.88 15.52 -5.54
CA PHE A 104 -2.64 14.09 -5.72
C PHE A 104 -1.66 13.48 -4.71
N SER A 105 -2.18 13.01 -3.58
CA SER A 105 -1.32 12.43 -2.56
C SER A 105 -2.04 11.26 -1.91
N ILE A 106 -1.58 10.08 -2.32
CA ILE A 106 -1.85 8.81 -1.68
C ILE A 106 -1.34 9.01 -0.24
N HIS A 107 -2.27 9.12 0.72
CA HIS A 107 -1.95 9.38 2.12
C HIS A 107 -2.44 8.21 2.98
N LYS A 108 -1.61 7.95 3.98
CA LYS A 108 -1.42 6.71 4.73
C LYS A 108 -2.44 6.54 5.85
N PHE A 109 -3.27 5.51 5.78
CA PHE A 109 -4.12 5.11 6.90
C PHE A 109 -4.20 3.58 6.91
N LEU A 110 -3.60 2.95 7.91
CA LEU A 110 -3.95 1.57 8.27
C LEU A 110 -5.16 1.65 9.17
N GLN A 111 -6.27 1.04 8.76
CA GLN A 111 -7.37 0.73 9.66
C GLN A 111 -7.17 -0.70 10.11
N ALA A 112 -6.99 -0.89 11.41
CA ALA A 112 -7.08 -2.18 12.09
C ALA A 112 -8.55 -2.53 12.36
#